data_AF-A0A6A2WAC5-F1
#
_entry.id   AF-A0A6A2WAC5-F1
#
_cell.length_a   1.000
_cell.length_b   1.000
_cell.length_c   1.000
_cell.angle_alpha   90.00
_cell.angle_beta   90.00
_cell.angle_gamma   90.00
#
_symmetry.space_group_name_H-M   'P 1'
#
loop_
_entity.id
_entity.type
_entity.pdbx_description
1 polymer ?
#
loop_
_entity_poly.entity_id
_entity_poly.type
_entity_poly.pdbx_seq_one_letter_code
_entity_poly.pdbx_strand_id
1 'polypeptide(L)'
;MAASIYKLATIFLFCIIPSSFREQLREHPLVLNYHNGPLLKGKIAFNLIWYGKFTPSQRSIIVDFINSLSSANLKLPSASSWWKTTEKYRSGSSTLVVGKSSSKTTHSVYSETQCPGQCAWPFHQPIYGPQMPPLVAPNEDVGVDGMIINLATLLASTVTNPFNNGFFQGPTNAPLEAVSACTEMFGSGSYPGYPGNLLVEKTTGASYNANGVNGRKYLLSAMW
;
A
#
# COMPACT_ATOMS: atom_id res chain seq x y z
N MET A 1 -39.69 -49.86 -29.73
CA MET A 1 -39.03 -48.91 -30.67
C MET A 1 -39.31 -47.49 -30.23
N ALA A 2 -38.37 -46.86 -29.52
CA ALA A 2 -38.27 -45.40 -29.32
C ALA A 2 -37.03 -45.11 -28.45
N ALA A 3 -35.86 -45.54 -28.91
CA ALA A 3 -34.58 -45.26 -28.27
C ALA A 3 -33.60 -44.75 -29.35
N SER A 4 -33.91 -43.61 -29.97
CA SER A 4 -33.02 -42.95 -30.94
C SER A 4 -33.41 -41.50 -31.23
N ILE A 5 -33.54 -40.67 -30.18
CA ILE A 5 -33.77 -39.21 -30.35
C ILE A 5 -32.84 -38.37 -29.43
N TYR A 6 -32.34 -38.93 -28.32
CA TYR A 6 -31.57 -38.17 -27.32
C TYR A 6 -30.06 -38.03 -27.57
N LYS A 7 -29.52 -38.39 -28.76
CA LYS A 7 -28.06 -38.34 -29.01
C LYS A 7 -27.59 -37.41 -30.14
N LEU A 8 -28.45 -36.56 -30.69
CA LEU A 8 -28.10 -35.70 -31.84
C LEU A 8 -28.38 -34.20 -31.66
N ALA A 9 -28.74 -33.74 -30.46
CA ALA A 9 -29.03 -32.32 -30.19
C ALA A 9 -28.07 -31.65 -29.18
N THR A 10 -26.89 -32.25 -28.93
CA THR A 10 -25.85 -31.69 -28.03
C THR A 10 -24.65 -31.12 -28.79
N ILE A 11 -24.87 -30.62 -30.01
CA ILE A 11 -23.88 -29.92 -30.81
C ILE A 11 -24.57 -28.68 -31.38
N PHE A 12 -23.97 -27.50 -31.16
CA PHE A 12 -24.46 -26.16 -31.53
C PHE A 12 -25.56 -25.54 -30.64
N LEU A 13 -25.26 -25.38 -29.36
CA LEU A 13 -25.56 -24.10 -28.70
C LEU A 13 -24.25 -23.51 -28.19
N PHE A 14 -23.38 -23.13 -29.14
CA PHE A 14 -22.44 -22.06 -28.88
C PHE A 14 -23.30 -20.89 -28.43
N CYS A 15 -23.15 -20.48 -27.16
CA CYS A 15 -23.65 -19.21 -26.70
C CYS A 15 -23.25 -18.18 -27.76
N ILE A 16 -24.25 -17.64 -28.45
CA ILE A 16 -24.16 -16.33 -29.07
C ILE A 16 -24.00 -15.41 -27.86
N ILE A 17 -22.76 -15.32 -27.37
CA ILE A 17 -22.37 -14.26 -26.46
C ILE A 17 -22.58 -13.02 -27.33
N PRO A 18 -23.55 -12.14 -27.01
CA PRO A 18 -23.64 -10.89 -27.71
C PRO A 18 -22.26 -10.23 -27.62
N SER A 19 -21.80 -9.72 -28.75
CA SER A 19 -20.48 -9.10 -28.97
C SER A 19 -20.13 -7.94 -28.02
N SER A 20 -20.96 -7.71 -27.00
CA SER A 20 -20.83 -6.72 -25.94
C SER A 20 -19.98 -7.18 -24.74
N PHE A 21 -19.48 -8.41 -24.70
CA PHE A 21 -18.55 -8.88 -23.65
C PHE A 21 -17.10 -9.03 -24.15
N ARG A 22 -16.69 -8.16 -25.09
CA ARG A 22 -15.31 -8.05 -25.56
C ARG A 22 -14.71 -6.65 -25.37
N GLU A 23 -15.29 -5.87 -24.46
CA GLU A 23 -14.91 -4.47 -24.22
C GLU A 23 -14.47 -4.23 -22.77
N GLN A 24 -13.66 -5.14 -22.23
CA GLN A 24 -12.95 -4.93 -20.97
C GLN A 24 -11.52 -5.45 -21.05
N LEU A 25 -10.70 -4.75 -21.84
CA LEU A 25 -9.25 -4.64 -21.70
C LEU A 25 -8.75 -3.54 -22.64
N ARG A 26 -9.40 -2.37 -22.63
CA ARG A 26 -8.60 -1.15 -22.74
C ARG A 26 -8.03 -0.95 -21.35
N GLU A 27 -6.80 -1.43 -21.13
CA GLU A 27 -5.94 -0.79 -20.14
C GLU A 27 -5.94 0.69 -20.54
N HIS A 28 -6.77 1.49 -19.87
CA HIS A 28 -6.56 2.92 -19.92
C HIS A 28 -5.19 3.10 -19.28
N PRO A 29 -4.23 3.73 -19.97
CA PRO A 29 -2.94 3.98 -19.34
C PRO A 29 -3.23 4.69 -18.02
N LEU A 30 -2.76 4.10 -16.92
CA LEU A 30 -2.85 4.71 -15.61
C LEU A 30 -2.10 6.04 -15.71
N VAL A 31 -2.81 7.15 -15.55
CA VAL A 31 -2.26 8.50 -15.61
C VAL A 31 -2.93 9.27 -14.50
N LEU A 32 -2.19 9.55 -13.45
CA LEU A 32 -2.64 10.43 -12.38
C LEU A 32 -2.66 11.86 -12.91
N ASN A 33 -3.87 12.38 -13.12
CA ASN A 33 -4.08 13.73 -13.59
C ASN A 33 -4.04 14.70 -12.41
N TYR A 34 -3.50 15.90 -12.64
CA TYR A 34 -3.56 16.98 -11.68
C TYR A 34 -4.81 17.83 -11.91
N HIS A 35 -5.66 17.96 -10.90
CA HIS A 35 -6.95 18.64 -10.99
C HIS A 35 -6.91 20.06 -10.40
N ASN A 36 -5.73 20.68 -10.38
CA ASN A 36 -5.48 22.07 -9.93
C ASN A 36 -5.84 22.37 -8.46
N GLY A 37 -6.07 21.33 -7.65
CA GLY A 37 -6.27 21.47 -6.21
C GLY A 37 -4.97 21.76 -5.46
N PRO A 38 -5.08 22.26 -4.22
CA PRO A 38 -3.92 22.54 -3.40
C PRO A 38 -3.21 21.23 -3.00
N LEU A 39 -1.89 21.32 -2.90
CA LEU A 39 -1.00 20.24 -2.47
C LEU A 39 -0.33 20.66 -1.16
N LEU A 40 0.01 19.71 -0.29
CA LEU A 40 0.73 20.05 0.93
C LEU A 40 2.22 20.12 0.65
N LYS A 41 2.88 21.14 1.23
CA LYS A 41 4.31 21.39 1.06
C LYS A 41 4.91 22.08 2.27
N GLY A 42 6.23 21.98 2.40
CA GLY A 42 6.98 22.55 3.53
C GLY A 42 6.97 21.63 4.75
N LYS A 43 7.10 22.23 5.93
CA LYS A 43 7.18 21.48 7.19
C LYS A 43 5.77 21.13 7.69
N ILE A 44 5.40 19.85 7.63
CA ILE A 44 4.08 19.35 8.02
C ILE A 44 4.21 18.60 9.34
N ALA A 45 3.44 19.04 10.34
CA ALA A 45 3.37 18.36 11.64
C ALA A 45 2.38 17.20 11.58
N PHE A 46 2.87 15.98 11.78
CA PHE A 46 2.06 14.78 11.88
C PHE A 46 1.75 14.49 13.34
N ASN A 47 0.50 14.75 13.75
CA ASN A 47 0.05 14.49 15.11
C ASN A 47 -0.46 13.04 15.23
N LEU A 48 0.06 12.32 16.22
CA LEU A 48 -0.24 10.91 16.46
C LEU A 48 -1.33 10.78 17.53
N ILE A 49 -2.39 10.05 17.19
CA ILE A 49 -3.41 9.65 18.17
C ILE A 49 -3.40 8.13 18.25
N TRP A 50 -2.96 7.60 19.39
CA TRP A 50 -2.89 6.17 19.64
C TRP A 50 -4.23 5.67 20.17
N TYR A 51 -4.89 4.80 19.41
CA TYR A 51 -6.11 4.11 19.84
C TYR A 51 -5.77 2.66 20.20
N GLY A 52 -5.84 2.32 21.48
CA GLY A 52 -5.51 0.97 21.97
C GLY A 52 -4.16 0.89 22.70
N LYS A 53 -3.71 -0.34 22.99
CA LYS A 53 -2.59 -0.62 23.91
C LYS A 53 -1.25 -0.86 23.21
N PHE A 54 -0.75 0.12 22.46
CA PHE A 54 0.59 0.00 21.83
C PHE A 54 1.73 -0.03 22.86
N THR A 55 2.60 -1.02 22.77
CA THR A 55 3.83 -1.10 23.58
C THR A 55 4.80 0.02 23.22
N PRO A 56 5.76 0.38 24.10
CA PRO A 56 6.79 1.36 23.76
C PRO A 56 7.60 0.99 22.51
N SER A 57 7.88 -0.30 22.30
CA SER A 57 8.57 -0.80 21.10
C SER A 57 7.74 -0.55 19.84
N GLN A 58 6.45 -0.90 19.86
CA GLN A 58 5.54 -0.67 18.72
C GLN A 58 5.42 0.81 18.36
N ARG A 59 5.28 1.68 19.37
CA ARG A 59 5.25 3.14 19.14
C ARG A 59 6.55 3.64 18.54
N SER A 60 7.69 3.11 18.99
CA SER A 60 9.01 3.50 18.47
C SER A 60 9.17 3.20 16.99
N ILE A 61 8.65 2.06 16.50
CA ILE A 61 8.74 1.69 15.08
C ILE A 61 8.04 2.73 14.20
N ILE A 62 6.85 3.16 14.60
CA ILE A 62 6.06 4.18 13.87
C ILE A 62 6.70 5.56 13.93
N VAL A 63 7.21 5.95 15.10
CA VAL A 63 7.92 7.23 15.26
C VAL A 63 9.22 7.24 14.43
N ASP A 64 9.99 6.15 14.46
CA ASP A 64 11.21 5.99 13.67
C ASP A 64 10.90 6.01 12.18
N PHE A 65 9.77 5.43 11.75
CA PHE A 65 9.34 5.50 10.36
C PHE A 65 9.13 6.95 9.91
N ILE A 66 8.37 7.74 10.68
CA ILE A 66 8.13 9.15 10.35
C ILE A 66 9.45 9.93 10.30
N ASN A 67 10.34 9.71 11.26
CA ASN A 67 11.66 10.32 11.26
C ASN A 67 12.52 9.89 10.05
N SER A 68 12.35 8.66 9.58
CA SER A 68 13.08 8.12 8.42
C SER A 68 12.69 8.78 7.10
N LEU A 69 11.47 9.31 6.97
CA LEU A 69 11.01 9.98 5.75
C LEU A 69 11.75 11.30 5.49
N SER A 70 12.23 11.94 6.55
CA SER A 70 12.94 13.23 6.50
C SER A 70 14.44 13.11 6.81
N SER A 71 14.96 11.90 7.03
CA SER A 71 16.35 11.67 7.45
C SER A 71 17.34 11.74 6.29
N ALA A 72 18.54 12.25 6.55
CA ALA A 72 19.65 12.27 5.60
C ALA A 72 20.57 11.06 5.78
N ASN A 73 21.31 10.69 4.73
CA ASN A 73 22.38 9.67 4.76
C ASN A 73 21.94 8.23 5.13
N LEU A 74 20.68 7.88 4.86
CA LEU A 74 20.23 6.49 5.00
C LEU A 74 20.77 5.60 3.87
N LYS A 75 21.03 4.33 4.19
CA LYS A 75 21.43 3.31 3.21
C LYS A 75 20.34 3.16 2.14
N LEU A 76 20.71 3.20 0.86
CA LEU A 76 19.76 2.98 -0.23
C LEU A 76 19.44 1.48 -0.42
N PRO A 77 18.22 1.14 -0.86
CA PRO A 77 17.04 2.02 -0.95
C PRO A 77 16.56 2.44 0.45
N SER A 78 16.04 3.65 0.61
CA SER A 78 15.67 4.22 1.92
C SER A 78 14.26 4.79 1.95
N ALA A 79 13.67 4.91 3.15
CA ALA A 79 12.37 5.57 3.34
C ALA A 79 12.42 7.03 2.90
N SER A 80 13.53 7.73 3.15
CA SER A 80 13.74 9.11 2.68
C SER A 80 13.76 9.23 1.15
N SER A 81 14.44 8.31 0.46
CA SER A 81 14.48 8.30 -1.01
C SER A 81 13.13 7.95 -1.61
N TRP A 82 12.37 7.07 -0.94
CA TRP A 82 11.00 6.78 -1.32
C TRP A 82 10.13 8.03 -1.17
N TRP A 83 10.18 8.70 -0.01
CA TRP A 83 9.41 9.91 0.29
C TRP A 83 9.68 11.06 -0.69
N LYS A 84 10.94 11.24 -1.12
CA LYS A 84 11.32 12.23 -2.16
C LYS A 84 10.59 12.05 -3.48
N THR A 85 10.01 10.88 -3.76
CA THR A 85 9.17 10.67 -4.95
C THR A 85 7.93 11.55 -4.93
N THR A 86 7.40 11.90 -3.75
CA THR A 86 6.28 12.85 -3.62
C THR A 86 6.60 14.22 -4.20
N GLU A 87 7.86 14.63 -4.24
CA GLU A 87 8.28 15.93 -4.79
C GLU A 87 8.05 16.01 -6.32
N LYS A 88 7.99 14.87 -7.01
CA LYS A 88 7.70 14.80 -8.45
C LYS A 88 6.26 15.21 -8.78
N TYR A 89 5.36 15.17 -7.79
CA TYR A 89 3.94 15.50 -7.93
C TYR A 89 3.66 17.01 -7.85
N ARG A 90 4.59 17.89 -8.23
CA ARG A 90 4.44 19.37 -8.19
C ARG A 90 4.06 19.96 -6.81
N SER A 91 3.98 19.14 -5.77
CA SER A 91 3.76 19.56 -4.38
C SER A 91 4.97 20.36 -3.88
N GLY A 92 6.17 20.05 -4.39
CA GLY A 92 7.43 20.54 -3.84
C GLY A 92 7.85 19.69 -2.63
N SER A 93 8.95 20.08 -1.98
CA SER A 93 9.45 19.31 -0.84
C SER A 93 8.52 19.40 0.36
N SER A 94 8.13 18.23 0.86
CA SER A 94 7.37 18.08 2.10
C SER A 94 8.26 17.42 3.14
N THR A 95 8.47 18.07 4.27
CA THR A 95 9.21 17.49 5.40
C THR A 95 8.22 17.15 6.49
N LEU A 96 8.08 15.86 6.78
CA LEU A 96 7.25 15.40 7.88
C LEU A 96 8.03 15.51 9.19
N VAL A 97 7.38 16.05 10.20
CA VAL A 97 7.88 16.06 11.57
C VAL A 97 6.84 15.47 12.51
N VAL A 98 7.30 14.70 13.49
CA VAL A 98 6.42 14.21 14.55
C VAL A 98 5.94 15.40 15.37
N GLY A 99 4.62 15.57 15.43
CA GLY A 99 3.95 16.61 16.21
C GLY A 99 3.55 16.13 17.59
N LYS A 100 2.37 16.54 18.04
CA LYS A 100 1.81 16.13 19.33
C LYS A 100 1.43 14.65 19.29
N SER A 101 1.57 13.99 20.43
CA SER A 101 1.17 12.59 20.59
C SER A 101 0.20 12.46 21.76
N SER A 102 -0.97 11.88 21.49
CA SER A 102 -2.03 11.64 22.49
C SER A 102 -2.42 10.17 22.50
N SER A 103 -2.71 9.63 23.67
CA SER A 103 -3.10 8.23 23.84
C SER A 103 -4.53 8.15 24.36
N LYS A 104 -5.38 7.37 23.70
CA LYS A 104 -6.72 7.02 24.19
C LYS A 104 -6.79 5.52 24.44
N THR A 105 -6.97 5.15 25.69
CA THR A 105 -7.09 3.74 26.08
C THR A 105 -8.51 3.27 25.80
N THR A 106 -8.69 2.65 24.62
CA THR A 106 -9.90 1.94 24.21
C THR A 106 -9.57 0.46 23.94
N HIS A 107 -10.55 -0.36 23.55
CA HIS A 107 -10.27 -1.69 23.01
C HIS A 107 -9.18 -1.59 21.92
N SER A 108 -8.20 -2.49 21.97
CA SER A 108 -7.06 -2.49 21.05
C SER A 108 -7.51 -2.82 19.62
N VAL A 109 -7.12 -1.98 18.67
CA VAL A 109 -7.45 -2.10 17.25
C VAL A 109 -6.11 -2.21 16.50
N TYR A 110 -5.60 -3.43 16.33
CA TYR A 110 -4.38 -3.70 15.55
C TYR A 110 -4.74 -4.13 14.13
N SER A 111 -3.87 -3.81 13.18
CA SER A 111 -3.99 -4.25 11.78
C SER A 111 -4.21 -5.77 11.67
N GLU A 112 -3.40 -6.56 12.41
CA GLU A 112 -3.54 -8.01 12.54
C GLU A 112 -4.87 -8.48 13.13
N THR A 113 -5.49 -7.70 14.02
CA THR A 113 -6.72 -8.12 14.72
C THR A 113 -7.99 -7.69 14.00
N GLN A 114 -7.93 -6.60 13.24
CA GLN A 114 -9.08 -6.07 12.52
C GLN A 114 -9.21 -6.68 11.13
N CYS A 115 -8.08 -6.76 10.42
CA CYS A 115 -8.05 -7.20 9.03
C CYS A 115 -6.72 -7.91 8.71
N PRO A 116 -6.40 -9.04 9.37
CA PRO A 116 -5.08 -9.68 9.27
C PRO A 116 -4.66 -9.92 7.81
N GLY A 117 -5.50 -10.57 7.01
CA GLY A 117 -5.18 -10.85 5.61
C GLY A 117 -5.48 -9.72 4.61
N GLN A 118 -5.72 -8.49 5.05
CA GLN A 118 -5.81 -7.31 4.16
C GLN A 118 -4.89 -6.18 4.62
N CYS A 119 -4.93 -5.80 5.89
CA CYS A 119 -4.14 -4.68 6.41
C CYS A 119 -2.73 -5.10 6.85
N ALA A 120 -2.47 -6.40 7.05
CA ALA A 120 -1.14 -6.93 7.34
C ALA A 120 -0.57 -7.78 6.20
N TRP A 121 -1.24 -7.85 5.03
CA TRP A 121 -0.61 -8.35 3.81
C TRP A 121 0.55 -7.40 3.42
N PRO A 122 1.74 -7.90 3.03
CA PRO A 122 2.09 -9.29 2.74
C PRO A 122 2.72 -10.09 3.89
N PHE A 123 2.62 -9.61 5.13
CA PHE A 123 3.17 -10.26 6.33
C PHE A 123 2.19 -11.25 7.00
N HIS A 124 0.94 -11.30 6.53
CA HIS A 124 -0.07 -12.28 6.94
C HIS A 124 -0.74 -12.88 5.71
N GLN A 125 -1.21 -14.13 5.80
CA GLN A 125 -1.89 -14.82 4.70
C GLN A 125 -3.13 -14.04 4.22
N PRO A 126 -3.32 -13.85 2.90
CA PRO A 126 -4.40 -13.05 2.36
C PRO A 126 -5.73 -13.82 2.39
N ILE A 127 -6.83 -13.10 2.61
CA ILE A 127 -8.18 -13.72 2.69
C ILE A 127 -8.67 -14.18 1.32
N TYR A 128 -8.27 -13.46 0.27
CA TYR A 128 -8.66 -13.70 -1.12
C TYR A 128 -7.43 -13.62 -2.04
N GLY A 129 -7.53 -14.19 -3.23
CA GLY A 129 -6.42 -14.21 -4.20
C GLY A 129 -5.39 -15.33 -3.96
N PRO A 130 -4.24 -15.28 -4.65
CA PRO A 130 -3.21 -16.31 -4.56
C PRO A 130 -2.68 -16.49 -3.12
N GLN A 131 -2.70 -17.72 -2.64
CA GLN A 131 -2.35 -18.09 -1.27
C GLN A 131 -0.85 -18.36 -1.12
N MET A 132 -0.03 -17.35 -1.39
CA MET A 132 1.42 -17.47 -1.20
C MET A 132 1.80 -17.41 0.30
N PRO A 133 2.93 -18.02 0.70
CA PRO A 133 3.44 -17.87 2.06
C PRO A 133 3.67 -16.39 2.42
N PRO A 134 3.28 -15.95 3.64
CA PRO A 134 3.54 -14.59 4.08
C PRO A 134 5.03 -14.27 4.17
N LEU A 135 5.37 -13.00 3.96
CA LEU A 135 6.71 -12.48 4.18
C LEU A 135 7.01 -12.37 5.68
N VAL A 136 8.29 -12.45 6.03
CA VAL A 136 8.75 -12.14 7.39
C VAL A 136 8.78 -10.62 7.58
N ALA A 137 8.12 -10.16 8.64
CA ALA A 137 8.02 -8.75 9.03
C ALA A 137 9.37 -8.17 9.45
N PRO A 138 9.80 -7.01 8.89
CA PRO A 138 11.13 -6.46 9.11
C PRO A 138 11.41 -5.87 10.49
N ASN A 139 10.39 -5.57 11.28
CA ASN A 139 10.52 -5.06 12.64
C ASN A 139 9.96 -6.04 13.69
N GLU A 140 9.83 -7.32 13.31
CA GLU A 140 9.36 -8.43 14.17
C GLU A 140 7.94 -8.24 14.72
N ASP A 141 7.15 -7.33 14.13
CA ASP A 141 5.77 -7.05 14.51
C ASP A 141 4.92 -6.89 13.23
N VAL A 142 4.22 -7.96 12.86
CA VAL A 142 3.43 -8.06 11.62
C VAL A 142 2.37 -6.95 11.54
N GLY A 143 1.78 -6.58 12.68
CA GLY A 143 0.71 -5.62 12.81
C GLY A 143 1.20 -4.21 12.66
N VAL A 144 2.31 -3.86 13.30
CA VAL A 144 2.94 -2.56 13.13
C VAL A 144 3.54 -2.43 11.73
N ASP A 145 4.18 -3.46 11.19
CA ASP A 145 4.72 -3.42 9.82
C ASP A 145 3.62 -3.28 8.77
N GLY A 146 2.46 -3.95 8.96
CA GLY A 146 1.25 -3.70 8.19
C GLY A 146 0.71 -2.27 8.35
N MET A 147 0.75 -1.72 9.57
CA MET A 147 0.38 -0.31 9.80
C MET A 147 1.32 0.66 9.09
N ILE A 148 2.63 0.37 9.00
CA ILE A 148 3.59 1.23 8.28
C ILE A 148 3.24 1.31 6.80
N ILE A 149 2.87 0.19 6.16
CA ILE A 149 2.45 0.20 4.74
C ILE A 149 1.27 1.15 4.55
N ASN A 150 0.22 1.00 5.36
CA ASN A 150 -0.98 1.83 5.28
C ASN A 150 -0.69 3.31 5.61
N LEU A 151 0.12 3.57 6.63
CA LEU A 151 0.52 4.91 7.03
C LEU A 151 1.33 5.59 5.93
N ALA A 152 2.25 4.87 5.28
CA ALA A 152 3.03 5.38 4.16
C ALA A 152 2.13 5.81 3.00
N THR A 153 1.19 4.94 2.59
CA THR A 153 0.18 5.23 1.57
C THR A 153 -0.63 6.47 1.92
N LEU A 154 -1.18 6.53 3.13
CA LEU A 154 -1.99 7.67 3.58
C LEU A 154 -1.20 8.98 3.60
N LEU A 155 0.03 8.98 4.10
CA LEU A 155 0.88 10.17 4.16
C LEU A 155 1.20 10.70 2.76
N ALA A 156 1.60 9.81 1.85
CA ALA A 156 1.91 10.17 0.47
C ALA A 156 0.66 10.69 -0.26
N SER A 157 -0.46 9.98 -0.18
CA SER A 157 -1.75 10.43 -0.72
C SER A 157 -2.15 11.80 -0.17
N THR A 158 -1.98 12.03 1.14
CA THR A 158 -2.36 13.30 1.78
C THR A 158 -1.54 14.47 1.24
N VAL A 159 -0.25 14.29 0.94
CA VAL A 159 0.56 15.40 0.40
C VAL A 159 0.30 15.64 -1.10
N THR A 160 -0.10 14.59 -1.85
CA THR A 160 -0.39 14.69 -3.29
C THR A 160 -1.85 14.99 -3.62
N ASN A 161 -2.78 14.77 -2.69
CA ASN A 161 -4.22 14.90 -2.91
C ASN A 161 -5.00 15.19 -1.59
N PRO A 162 -4.67 16.25 -0.84
CA PRO A 162 -5.23 16.48 0.51
C PRO A 162 -6.76 16.69 0.56
N PHE A 163 -7.38 17.16 -0.53
CA PHE A 163 -8.82 17.48 -0.59
C PHE A 163 -9.55 16.79 -1.75
N ASN A 164 -9.02 15.67 -2.24
CA ASN A 164 -9.58 14.93 -3.39
C ASN A 164 -9.71 15.75 -4.68
N ASN A 165 -8.84 16.74 -4.86
CA ASN A 165 -8.74 17.61 -6.05
C ASN A 165 -7.29 17.86 -6.51
N GLY A 166 -6.32 17.13 -5.98
CA GLY A 166 -4.91 17.16 -6.35
C GLY A 166 -4.59 16.18 -7.48
N PHE A 167 -3.76 15.16 -7.20
CA PHE A 167 -3.44 14.09 -8.16
C PHE A 167 -4.31 12.85 -7.96
N PHE A 168 -5.13 12.52 -8.95
CA PHE A 168 -5.89 11.27 -8.96
C PHE A 168 -6.35 10.87 -10.37
N GLN A 169 -6.77 9.62 -10.52
CA GLN A 169 -7.52 9.10 -11.65
C GLN A 169 -8.85 8.48 -11.18
N GLY A 170 -9.87 8.50 -12.03
CA GLY A 170 -11.19 7.97 -11.70
C GLY A 170 -12.11 9.02 -11.09
N PRO A 171 -13.27 8.60 -10.56
CA PRO A 171 -14.25 9.53 -9.99
C PRO A 171 -13.82 10.04 -8.62
N THR A 172 -14.22 11.26 -8.25
CA THR A 172 -13.81 11.93 -7.01
C THR A 172 -14.29 11.24 -5.72
N ASN A 173 -15.30 10.36 -5.82
CA ASN A 173 -15.80 9.56 -4.71
C ASN A 173 -15.05 8.23 -4.52
N ALA A 174 -14.20 7.84 -5.46
CA ALA A 174 -13.32 6.67 -5.39
C ALA A 174 -12.03 6.92 -6.19
N PRO A 175 -11.22 7.93 -5.81
CA PRO A 175 -10.04 8.31 -6.56
C PRO A 175 -8.93 7.26 -6.42
N LEU A 176 -8.30 6.93 -7.53
CA LEU A 176 -7.02 6.24 -7.55
C LEU A 176 -5.91 7.28 -7.41
N GLU A 177 -5.09 7.19 -6.37
CA GLU A 177 -4.11 8.20 -5.96
C GLU A 177 -2.67 7.70 -6.15
N ALA A 178 -1.68 8.54 -5.86
CA ALA A 178 -0.24 8.27 -6.04
C ALA A 178 0.22 6.87 -5.62
N VAL A 179 -0.21 6.40 -4.45
CA VAL A 179 0.19 5.10 -3.91
C VAL A 179 -0.89 4.03 -4.08
N SER A 180 -2.18 4.38 -3.98
CA SER A 180 -3.26 3.39 -4.17
C SER A 180 -3.33 2.86 -5.61
N ALA A 181 -2.80 3.63 -6.58
CA ALA A 181 -2.54 3.18 -7.95
C ALA A 181 -1.59 1.98 -8.03
N CYS A 182 -0.71 1.81 -7.04
CA CYS A 182 0.29 0.76 -6.95
C CYS A 182 0.03 -0.16 -5.74
N THR A 183 -1.25 -0.40 -5.43
CA THR A 183 -1.66 -1.30 -4.33
C THR A 183 -0.94 -2.64 -4.44
N GLU A 184 -0.31 -3.06 -3.35
CA GLU A 184 0.47 -4.31 -3.23
C GLU A 184 1.71 -4.43 -4.13
N MET A 185 2.11 -3.37 -4.83
CA MET A 185 3.32 -3.36 -5.65
C MET A 185 4.50 -2.84 -4.83
N PHE A 186 5.34 -3.74 -4.31
CA PHE A 186 6.46 -3.37 -3.44
C PHE A 186 7.84 -3.53 -4.11
N GLY A 187 7.93 -4.35 -5.16
CA GLY A 187 9.17 -4.61 -5.89
C GLY A 187 8.94 -4.79 -7.39
N SER A 188 10.02 -4.79 -8.17
CA SER A 188 9.95 -5.04 -9.62
C SER A 188 9.32 -6.40 -9.90
N GLY A 189 8.49 -6.48 -10.95
CA GLY A 189 7.82 -7.73 -11.34
C GLY A 189 6.67 -8.14 -10.42
N SER A 190 6.19 -7.25 -9.55
CA SER A 190 4.99 -7.48 -8.75
C SER A 190 3.76 -7.74 -9.62
N TYR A 191 2.90 -8.65 -9.18
CA TYR A 191 1.60 -8.96 -9.77
C TYR A 191 0.64 -9.38 -8.63
N PRO A 192 -0.68 -9.47 -8.86
CA PRO A 192 -1.61 -9.83 -7.79
C PRO A 192 -1.19 -11.11 -7.04
N GLY A 193 -1.02 -11.00 -5.73
CA GLY A 193 -0.53 -12.07 -4.87
C GLY A 193 0.99 -12.21 -4.77
N TYR A 194 1.79 -11.55 -5.61
CA TYR A 194 3.26 -11.50 -5.53
C TYR A 194 3.76 -10.06 -5.30
N PRO A 195 4.30 -9.76 -4.10
CA PRO A 195 4.79 -8.42 -3.72
C PRO A 195 5.88 -7.82 -4.63
N GLY A 196 6.53 -8.64 -5.44
CA GLY A 196 7.66 -8.27 -6.29
C GLY A 196 9.00 -8.76 -5.75
N ASN A 197 10.07 -8.47 -6.49
CA ASN A 197 11.44 -8.75 -6.04
C ASN A 197 11.82 -7.80 -4.90
N LEU A 198 12.03 -8.34 -3.69
CA LEU A 198 12.34 -7.60 -2.47
C LEU A 198 13.74 -7.91 -1.95
N LEU A 199 14.28 -7.01 -1.14
CA LEU A 199 15.48 -7.30 -0.36
C LEU A 199 15.11 -8.22 0.79
N VAL A 200 15.97 -9.20 1.07
CA VAL A 200 15.80 -10.13 2.19
C VAL A 200 16.98 -9.98 3.14
N GLU A 201 16.69 -9.80 4.43
CA GLU A 201 17.70 -9.80 5.48
C GLU A 201 18.18 -11.22 5.75
N LYS A 202 19.49 -11.44 5.67
CA LYS A 202 20.09 -12.78 5.77
C LYS A 202 19.90 -13.44 7.15
N THR A 203 19.81 -12.65 8.20
CA THR A 203 19.76 -13.15 9.59
C THR A 203 18.34 -13.53 10.00
N THR A 204 17.35 -12.71 9.65
CA THR A 204 15.95 -12.86 10.08
C THR A 204 15.05 -13.45 8.99
N GLY A 205 15.47 -13.37 7.72
CA GLY A 205 14.59 -13.65 6.57
C GLY A 205 13.61 -12.51 6.27
N ALA A 206 13.69 -11.38 6.97
CA ALA A 206 12.81 -10.24 6.80
C ALA A 206 12.86 -9.66 5.39
N SER A 207 11.69 -9.40 4.80
CA SER A 207 11.58 -8.78 3.48
C SER A 207 11.31 -7.29 3.59
N TYR A 208 12.05 -6.48 2.82
CA TYR A 208 11.97 -5.02 2.86
C TYR A 208 12.38 -4.39 1.53
N ASN A 209 12.05 -3.10 1.37
CA ASN A 209 12.52 -2.29 0.22
C ASN A 209 12.99 -0.89 0.62
N ALA A 210 12.98 -0.56 1.91
CA ALA A 210 13.46 0.72 2.43
C ALA A 210 14.19 0.55 3.77
N ASN A 211 15.39 1.11 3.87
CA ASN A 211 16.09 1.28 5.14
C ASN A 211 15.61 2.56 5.86
N GLY A 212 15.53 2.48 7.18
CA GLY A 212 15.16 3.55 8.09
C GLY A 212 16.27 3.97 9.04
N VAL A 213 15.94 4.92 9.93
CA VAL A 213 16.77 5.26 11.09
C VAL A 213 16.80 4.09 12.09
N ASN A 214 17.76 4.12 13.02
CA ASN A 214 17.86 3.14 14.12
C ASN A 214 17.88 1.67 13.66
N GLY A 215 18.37 1.38 12.45
CA GLY A 215 18.43 0.03 11.90
C GLY A 215 17.09 -0.55 11.47
N ARG A 216 16.01 0.24 11.52
CA ARG A 216 14.67 -0.17 11.09
C ARG A 216 14.64 -0.41 9.58
N LYS A 217 13.77 -1.32 9.16
CA LYS A 217 13.53 -1.62 7.74
C LYS A 217 12.04 -1.59 7.49
N TYR A 218 11.64 -1.20 6.28
CA TYR A 218 10.25 -0.98 5.92
C TYR A 218 9.94 -1.55 4.55
N LEU A 219 8.67 -1.88 4.37
CA LEU A 219 8.09 -2.23 3.08
C LEU A 219 7.13 -1.12 2.68
N LEU A 220 7.36 -0.50 1.53
CA LEU A 220 6.62 0.68 1.07
C LEU A 220 6.12 0.44 -0.35
N SER A 221 4.84 0.65 -0.61
CA SER A 221 4.27 0.49 -1.95
C SER A 221 4.88 1.48 -2.93
N ALA A 222 4.95 1.11 -4.21
CA ALA A 222 5.43 2.02 -5.25
C ALA A 222 4.55 3.28 -5.34
N MET A 223 5.12 4.35 -5.91
CA MET A 223 4.38 5.54 -6.30
C MET A 223 4.34 5.59 -7.82
N TRP A 224 3.19 5.95 -8.37
CA TRP A 224 2.99 6.11 -9.81
C TRP A 224 3.80 7.26 -10.42
#